data_AF-A0A816K9W3-F1
#
_entry.id   AF-A0A816K9W3-F1
#
_cell.length_a   1.000
_cell.length_b   1.000
_cell.length_c   1.000
_cell.angle_alpha   90.00
_cell.angle_beta   90.00
_cell.angle_gamma   90.00
#
_symmetry.space_group_name_H-M   'P 1'
#
loop_
_entity.id
_entity.type
_entity.pdbx_description
1 polymer ?
#
loop_
_entity_poly.entity_id
_entity_poly.type
_entity_poly.pdbx_seq_one_letter_code
_entity_poly.pdbx_strand_id
1 'polypeptide(L)'
;MASKVEAGKLEWRISVDNGTTERLVPAYGPSKRIFLWLKGFVMKVILEQIAKSMRNIWRIGADDPAKAVHCLKVGLALSLVSIFYYMRPLYDGVGGNAMWAIMTVVVVFESTVGATFSKCVNRVVATILAGTLGIAVHWVATQSGKAEIFVTACSVFLFAFTATYSRFVPSFKSRFDYGAMIFILTFSLVSVGGYRVDKLFDMAQQRASTIAIGTSICIVITVFLCPIWAGSQLNRLVQCNFVKLADSLDGCVAEYFKKKDVSTNENEDEETNKKLQGFKCVLNSKGTEEAMANLARWEPAHGSFNFRHPWQQYVKIGAAMRRCAYCLENLSICMNYETEAPDQVKNHFGEACMSLSSASSKILRELADMIKNTRKSSKMDYLVFDMNSAVQELQETLKIVPIEINRPEDDVKSEKDKEGDRTMAMSLHEILPVATLVSLLIENAARIQTTVEAVDELANLADFKQDSKKKTGGNNA
;
A
#
# COMPACT_ATOMS: atom_id res chain seq x y z
N MET A 1 2.45 -4.81 -78.45
CA MET A 1 3.56 -5.61 -79.04
C MET A 1 4.87 -4.97 -78.57
N ALA A 2 5.80 -5.79 -78.06
CA ALA A 2 7.14 -5.46 -77.56
C ALA A 2 7.22 -4.61 -76.26
N SER A 3 8.11 -4.85 -75.31
CA SER A 3 8.85 -6.04 -74.85
C SER A 3 9.45 -5.65 -73.50
N LYS A 4 9.24 -6.48 -72.49
CA LYS A 4 9.70 -6.32 -71.09
C LYS A 4 11.20 -6.62 -71.03
N VAL A 5 12.02 -5.70 -70.55
CA VAL A 5 13.45 -5.94 -70.30
C VAL A 5 13.62 -6.31 -68.82
N GLU A 6 13.85 -7.60 -68.56
CA GLU A 6 14.28 -8.13 -67.26
C GLU A 6 15.76 -7.79 -67.03
N ALA A 7 16.06 -7.25 -65.85
CA ALA A 7 17.44 -7.01 -65.41
C ALA A 7 18.11 -8.34 -65.04
N GLY A 8 19.18 -8.64 -65.78
CA GLY A 8 19.90 -9.91 -65.76
C GLY A 8 20.49 -10.29 -64.41
N LYS A 9 20.22 -11.53 -64.03
CA LYS A 9 20.88 -12.31 -62.97
C LYS A 9 22.34 -12.54 -63.38
N LEU A 10 23.27 -11.86 -62.72
CA LEU A 10 24.72 -12.02 -62.95
C LEU A 10 25.18 -13.41 -62.50
N GLU A 11 25.32 -14.34 -63.45
CA GLU A 11 25.99 -15.63 -63.27
C GLU A 11 27.48 -15.46 -63.59
N TRP A 12 28.34 -15.67 -62.59
CA TRP A 12 29.78 -15.76 -62.78
C TRP A 12 30.12 -17.06 -63.52
N ARG A 13 30.62 -16.97 -64.76
CA ARG A 13 31.28 -18.09 -65.47
C ARG A 13 32.78 -17.86 -65.50
N ILE A 14 33.53 -18.81 -64.97
CA ILE A 14 34.97 -18.92 -65.21
C ILE A 14 35.12 -19.87 -66.40
N SER A 15 35.77 -19.42 -67.46
CA SER A 15 36.09 -20.26 -68.62
C SER A 15 37.34 -21.05 -68.31
N VAL A 16 37.25 -22.38 -68.30
CA VAL A 16 38.39 -23.28 -68.21
C VAL A 16 38.58 -23.89 -69.60
N ASP A 17 39.80 -23.82 -70.11
CA ASP A 17 40.19 -24.42 -71.39
C ASP A 17 40.01 -25.94 -71.32
N ASN A 18 38.89 -26.40 -71.89
CA ASN A 18 38.57 -27.73 -72.44
C ASN A 18 37.09 -28.07 -72.23
N GLY A 19 36.23 -27.57 -73.12
CA GLY A 19 35.15 -28.33 -73.75
C GLY A 19 34.07 -29.03 -72.91
N THR A 20 33.96 -28.81 -71.60
CA THR A 20 32.88 -29.36 -70.77
C THR A 20 32.46 -28.37 -69.69
N THR A 21 31.31 -27.72 -69.89
CA THR A 21 30.66 -26.93 -68.84
C THR A 21 29.93 -27.86 -67.88
N GLU A 22 30.60 -28.30 -66.82
CA GLU A 22 29.90 -28.84 -65.65
C GLU A 22 29.37 -27.70 -64.78
N ARG A 23 28.06 -27.70 -64.55
CA ARG A 23 27.39 -26.78 -63.62
C ARG A 23 27.73 -27.24 -62.20
N LEU A 24 28.69 -26.58 -61.55
CA LEU A 24 28.95 -26.73 -60.11
C LEU A 24 27.74 -26.21 -59.31
N VAL A 25 26.74 -27.06 -59.11
CA VAL A 25 25.69 -26.86 -58.12
C VAL A 25 26.34 -27.11 -56.76
N PRO A 26 26.35 -26.14 -55.83
CA PRO A 26 26.90 -26.41 -54.51
C PRO A 26 26.07 -27.49 -53.84
N ALA A 27 26.72 -28.58 -53.42
CA ALA A 27 26.13 -29.75 -52.77
C ALA A 27 25.64 -29.41 -51.36
N TYR A 28 24.66 -28.53 -51.24
CA TYR A 28 23.87 -28.35 -50.02
C TYR A 28 22.50 -28.97 -50.27
N GLY A 29 22.32 -30.20 -49.76
CA GLY A 29 21.06 -30.92 -49.89
C GLY A 29 19.87 -30.08 -49.36
N PRO A 30 18.68 -30.17 -50.00
CA PRO A 30 17.51 -29.37 -49.64
C PRO A 30 17.11 -29.51 -48.17
N SER A 31 17.37 -30.67 -47.56
CA SER A 31 17.13 -30.94 -46.13
C SER A 31 17.96 -30.06 -45.18
N LYS A 32 19.25 -29.83 -45.46
CA LYS A 32 20.12 -28.94 -44.65
C LYS A 32 19.68 -27.48 -44.78
N ARG A 33 19.21 -27.07 -45.95
CA ARG A 33 18.71 -25.71 -46.19
C ARG A 33 17.40 -25.44 -45.43
N ILE A 34 16.49 -26.42 -45.41
CA ILE A 34 15.25 -26.37 -44.63
C ILE A 34 15.56 -26.37 -43.13
N PHE A 35 16.49 -27.20 -42.67
CA PHE A 35 16.91 -27.25 -41.27
C PHE A 35 17.53 -25.92 -40.79
N LEU A 36 18.41 -25.31 -41.58
CA LEU A 36 18.98 -23.99 -41.26
C LEU A 36 17.92 -22.88 -41.25
N TRP A 37 16.97 -22.92 -42.18
CA TRP A 37 15.84 -21.99 -42.22
C TRP A 37 14.93 -22.14 -40.99
N LEU A 38 14.60 -23.38 -40.61
CA LEU A 38 13.80 -23.68 -39.43
C LEU A 38 14.53 -23.25 -38.14
N LYS A 39 15.84 -23.50 -38.03
CA LYS A 39 16.66 -23.05 -36.91
C LYS A 39 16.70 -21.52 -36.82
N GLY A 40 16.83 -20.82 -37.95
CA GLY A 40 16.77 -19.36 -38.01
C GLY A 40 15.40 -18.80 -37.61
N PHE A 41 14.32 -19.46 -38.04
CA PHE A 41 12.96 -19.10 -37.66
C PHE A 41 12.71 -19.29 -36.15
N VAL A 42 13.09 -20.45 -35.60
CA VAL A 42 13.00 -20.73 -34.16
C VAL A 42 13.83 -19.74 -33.35
N MET A 43 15.07 -19.44 -33.78
CA MET A 43 15.92 -18.46 -33.12
C MET A 43 15.31 -17.05 -33.15
N LYS A 44 14.70 -16.65 -34.28
CA LYS A 44 14.02 -15.36 -34.42
C LYS A 44 12.79 -15.26 -33.50
N VAL A 45 11.97 -16.31 -33.44
CA VAL A 45 10.81 -16.37 -32.53
C VAL A 45 11.26 -16.31 -31.06
N ILE A 46 12.32 -17.02 -30.69
CA ILE A 46 12.89 -16.97 -29.34
C ILE A 46 13.41 -15.56 -29.03
N LEU A 47 14.15 -14.93 -29.95
CA LEU A 47 14.66 -13.56 -29.80
C LEU A 47 13.53 -12.52 -29.67
N GLU A 48 12.49 -12.62 -30.48
CA GLU A 48 11.32 -11.73 -30.40
C GLU A 48 10.56 -11.92 -29.08
N GLN A 49 10.41 -13.16 -28.62
CA GLN A 49 9.78 -13.47 -27.33
C GLN A 49 10.62 -12.96 -26.16
N ILE A 50 11.94 -13.11 -26.20
CA ILE A 50 12.87 -12.53 -25.21
C ILE A 50 12.80 -11.01 -25.26
N ALA A 51 12.80 -10.38 -26.44
CA ALA A 51 12.72 -8.93 -26.58
C ALA A 51 11.39 -8.38 -26.07
N LYS A 52 10.27 -9.08 -26.32
CA LYS A 52 8.95 -8.74 -25.77
C LYS A 52 8.92 -8.87 -24.25
N SER A 53 9.49 -9.96 -23.72
CA SER A 53 9.63 -10.17 -22.27
C SER A 53 10.48 -9.08 -21.62
N MET A 54 11.65 -8.77 -22.20
CA MET A 54 12.53 -7.68 -21.75
C MET A 54 11.82 -6.32 -21.77
N ARG A 55 11.02 -6.03 -22.80
CA ARG A 55 10.19 -4.81 -22.84
C ARG A 55 9.18 -4.76 -21.71
N ASN A 56 8.51 -5.88 -21.43
CA ASN A 56 7.55 -5.97 -20.33
C ASN A 56 8.26 -5.80 -18.96
N ILE A 57 9.42 -6.44 -18.77
CA ILE A 57 10.23 -6.30 -17.56
C ILE A 57 10.71 -4.86 -17.38
N TRP A 58 11.16 -4.22 -18.47
CA TRP A 58 11.54 -2.81 -18.45
C TRP A 58 10.38 -1.91 -18.04
N ARG A 59 9.17 -2.16 -18.57
CA ARG A 59 7.96 -1.43 -18.16
C ARG A 59 7.67 -1.62 -16.67
N ILE A 60 7.73 -2.84 -16.15
CA ILE A 60 7.52 -3.11 -14.72
C ILE A 60 8.50 -2.31 -13.84
N GLY A 61 9.78 -2.23 -14.23
CA GLY A 61 10.78 -1.45 -13.50
C GLY A 61 10.62 0.07 -13.67
N ALA A 62 10.20 0.52 -14.85
CA ALA A 62 9.96 1.94 -15.15
C ALA A 62 8.70 2.48 -14.46
N ASP A 63 7.65 1.67 -14.38
CA ASP A 63 6.38 2.02 -13.75
C ASP A 63 6.51 2.09 -12.22
N ASP A 64 7.42 1.30 -11.63
CA ASP A 64 7.67 1.27 -10.19
C ASP A 64 9.18 1.19 -9.88
N PRO A 65 9.87 2.35 -9.83
CA PRO A 65 11.32 2.40 -9.62
C PRO A 65 11.74 1.82 -8.26
N ALA A 66 10.83 1.78 -7.28
CA ALA A 66 11.11 1.19 -5.97
C ALA A 66 11.34 -0.34 -6.06
N LYS A 67 10.64 -1.03 -6.96
CA LYS A 67 10.86 -2.47 -7.22
C LYS A 67 12.23 -2.72 -7.85
N ALA A 68 12.61 -1.91 -8.83
CA ALA A 68 13.92 -2.01 -9.47
C ALA A 68 15.06 -1.80 -8.46
N VAL A 69 14.93 -0.79 -7.60
CA VAL A 69 15.85 -0.52 -6.50
C VAL A 69 15.94 -1.72 -5.54
N HIS A 70 14.81 -2.32 -5.15
CA HIS A 70 14.82 -3.51 -4.29
C HIS A 70 15.56 -4.69 -4.93
N CYS A 71 15.28 -5.01 -6.21
CA CYS A 71 15.98 -6.08 -6.92
C CYS A 71 17.49 -5.85 -6.97
N LEU A 72 17.93 -4.61 -7.23
CA LEU A 72 19.33 -4.22 -7.24
C LEU A 72 19.98 -4.43 -5.85
N LYS A 73 19.28 -4.03 -4.77
CA LYS A 73 19.77 -4.23 -3.39
C LYS A 73 19.98 -5.69 -3.05
N VAL A 74 19.00 -6.55 -3.38
CA VAL A 74 19.08 -7.99 -3.10
C VAL A 74 20.23 -8.61 -3.89
N GLY A 75 20.37 -8.28 -5.17
CA GLY A 75 21.50 -8.72 -6.00
C GLY A 75 22.84 -8.31 -5.40
N LEU A 76 22.98 -7.03 -5.03
CA LEU A 76 24.19 -6.52 -4.40
C LEU A 76 24.49 -7.22 -3.06
N ALA A 77 23.48 -7.46 -2.23
CA ALA A 77 23.64 -8.16 -0.95
C ALA A 77 24.17 -9.58 -1.13
N LEU A 78 23.64 -10.32 -2.11
CA LEU A 78 24.11 -11.66 -2.45
C LEU A 78 25.52 -11.65 -3.04
N SER A 79 25.85 -10.65 -3.86
CA SER A 79 27.20 -10.46 -4.37
C SER A 79 28.20 -10.17 -3.25
N LEU A 80 27.88 -9.26 -2.32
CA LEU A 80 28.74 -8.94 -1.18
C LEU A 80 28.94 -10.14 -0.25
N VAL A 81 27.86 -10.88 0.04
CA VAL A 81 27.97 -12.13 0.81
C VAL A 81 28.88 -13.13 0.09
N SER A 82 28.70 -13.33 -1.22
CA SER A 82 29.55 -14.23 -2.00
C SER A 82 31.02 -13.82 -1.98
N ILE A 83 31.31 -12.52 -2.17
CA ILE A 83 32.67 -11.97 -2.11
C ILE A 83 33.28 -12.18 -0.72
N PHE A 84 32.52 -11.92 0.34
CA PHE A 84 32.95 -12.14 1.72
C PHE A 84 33.41 -13.59 1.95
N TYR A 85 32.70 -14.57 1.37
CA TYR A 85 33.08 -15.98 1.45
C TYR A 85 34.25 -16.38 0.56
N TYR A 86 34.48 -15.72 -0.57
CA TYR A 86 35.66 -15.99 -1.39
C TYR A 86 36.95 -15.46 -0.74
N MET A 87 36.86 -14.55 0.23
CA MET A 87 38.01 -14.07 0.98
C MET A 87 38.41 -15.08 2.08
N ARG A 88 39.46 -15.86 1.81
CA ARG A 88 40.01 -16.93 2.68
C ARG A 88 40.07 -16.60 4.19
N PRO A 89 40.63 -15.45 4.64
CA PRO A 89 40.71 -15.16 6.08
C PRO A 89 39.34 -14.97 6.74
N LEU A 90 38.34 -14.50 5.99
CA LEU A 90 36.97 -14.33 6.47
C LEU A 90 36.19 -15.64 6.44
N TYR A 91 36.44 -16.49 5.44
CA TYR A 91 35.88 -17.85 5.31
C TYR A 91 36.30 -18.76 6.47
N ASP A 92 37.61 -18.79 6.77
CA ASP A 92 38.17 -19.62 7.84
C ASP A 92 37.70 -19.12 9.23
N GLY A 93 37.55 -17.80 9.40
CA GLY A 93 37.08 -17.18 10.65
C GLY A 93 35.60 -17.46 11.00
N VAL A 94 34.77 -17.85 10.03
CA VAL A 94 33.32 -18.11 10.24
C VAL A 94 32.94 -19.59 10.12
N GLY A 95 33.93 -20.49 10.04
CA GLY A 95 33.70 -21.93 10.06
C GLY A 95 33.29 -22.55 8.72
N GLY A 96 33.60 -21.89 7.61
CA GLY A 96 33.56 -22.47 6.26
C GLY A 96 32.17 -22.77 5.66
N ASN A 97 31.07 -22.37 6.30
CA ASN A 97 29.72 -22.62 5.78
C ASN A 97 28.98 -21.33 5.38
N ALA A 98 28.86 -21.10 4.07
CA ALA A 98 28.21 -19.90 3.53
C ALA A 98 26.68 -19.96 3.46
N MET A 99 26.11 -21.15 3.58
CA MET A 99 24.72 -21.40 3.25
C MET A 99 23.76 -20.55 4.11
N TRP A 100 24.04 -20.41 5.41
CA TRP A 100 23.18 -19.69 6.33
C TRP A 100 23.17 -18.18 6.10
N ALA A 101 24.27 -17.59 5.64
CA ALA A 101 24.32 -16.18 5.29
C ALA A 101 23.53 -15.90 4.00
N ILE A 102 23.72 -16.71 2.95
CA ILE A 102 22.99 -16.58 1.68
C ILE A 102 21.49 -16.76 1.92
N MET A 103 21.09 -17.83 2.63
CA MET A 103 19.70 -18.07 3.02
C MET A 103 19.12 -16.91 3.83
N THR A 104 19.92 -16.29 4.70
CA THR A 104 19.48 -15.14 5.49
C THR A 104 19.20 -13.95 4.59
N VAL A 105 20.10 -13.59 3.67
CA VAL A 105 19.85 -12.52 2.70
C VAL A 105 18.55 -12.77 1.93
N VAL A 106 18.40 -13.96 1.35
CA VAL A 106 17.23 -14.28 0.52
C VAL A 106 15.91 -14.16 1.29
N VAL A 107 15.89 -14.58 2.57
CA VAL A 107 14.63 -14.67 3.33
C VAL A 107 14.31 -13.39 4.10
N VAL A 108 15.33 -12.62 4.49
CA VAL A 108 15.21 -11.45 5.35
C VAL A 108 15.11 -10.15 4.57
N PHE A 109 15.72 -10.07 3.38
CA PHE A 109 15.72 -8.84 2.59
C PHE A 109 14.32 -8.55 2.05
N GLU A 110 13.79 -7.40 2.40
CA GLU A 110 12.46 -6.94 2.01
C GLU A 110 12.54 -5.59 1.28
N SER A 111 11.42 -5.14 0.71
CA SER A 111 11.37 -3.90 -0.05
C SER A 111 11.61 -2.66 0.81
N THR A 112 11.14 -2.66 2.06
CA THR A 112 11.29 -1.54 3.00
C THR A 112 12.36 -1.80 4.05
N VAL A 113 12.91 -0.71 4.58
CA VAL A 113 13.89 -0.75 5.67
C VAL A 113 13.28 -1.40 6.90
N GLY A 114 12.06 -0.99 7.31
CA GLY A 114 11.39 -1.53 8.49
C GLY A 114 11.11 -3.04 8.40
N ALA A 115 10.69 -3.54 7.23
CA ALA A 115 10.48 -4.97 7.02
C ALA A 115 11.77 -5.78 7.10
N THR A 116 12.84 -5.27 6.49
CA THR A 116 14.16 -5.90 6.56
C THR A 116 14.67 -5.93 8.00
N PHE A 117 14.59 -4.81 8.73
CA PHE A 117 14.98 -4.74 10.14
C PHE A 117 14.19 -5.69 11.03
N SER A 118 12.85 -5.70 10.89
CA SER A 118 11.97 -6.60 11.63
C SER A 118 12.36 -8.07 11.42
N LYS A 119 12.56 -8.48 10.16
CA LYS A 119 13.01 -9.85 9.84
C LYS A 119 14.43 -10.13 10.33
N CYS A 120 15.37 -9.19 10.22
CA CYS A 120 16.73 -9.31 10.74
C CYS A 120 16.74 -9.59 12.25
N VAL A 121 16.02 -8.75 13.02
CA VAL A 121 15.93 -8.91 14.48
C VAL A 121 15.25 -10.24 14.83
N ASN A 122 14.13 -10.55 14.18
CA ASN A 122 13.44 -11.83 14.37
C ASN A 122 14.34 -13.03 14.06
N ARG A 123 15.14 -12.97 12.99
CA ARG A 123 16.09 -14.02 12.60
C ARG A 123 17.12 -14.25 13.70
N VAL A 124 17.78 -13.19 14.15
CA VAL A 124 18.85 -13.27 15.14
C VAL A 124 18.30 -13.74 16.49
N VAL A 125 17.25 -13.11 16.99
CA VAL A 125 16.64 -13.45 18.29
C VAL A 125 16.10 -14.89 18.29
N ALA A 126 15.37 -15.29 17.25
CA ALA A 126 14.83 -16.64 17.16
C ALA A 126 15.92 -17.70 17.06
N THR A 127 16.99 -17.44 16.31
CA THR A 127 18.11 -18.39 16.19
C THR A 127 18.88 -18.53 17.50
N ILE A 128 19.17 -17.42 18.20
CA ILE A 128 19.85 -17.47 19.50
C ILE A 128 18.98 -18.22 20.50
N LEU A 129 17.71 -17.84 20.65
CA LEU A 129 16.78 -18.47 21.58
C LEU A 129 16.60 -19.97 21.32
N ALA A 130 16.43 -20.35 20.05
CA ALA A 130 16.30 -21.74 19.64
C ALA A 130 17.59 -22.54 19.83
N GLY A 131 18.76 -21.92 19.56
CA GLY A 131 20.06 -22.55 19.77
C GLY A 131 20.33 -22.81 21.26
N THR A 132 20.10 -21.81 22.11
CA THR A 132 20.27 -21.94 23.56
C THR A 132 19.31 -22.97 24.16
N LEU A 133 18.03 -22.96 23.75
CA LEU A 133 17.07 -23.95 24.21
C LEU A 133 17.40 -25.35 23.68
N GLY A 134 17.86 -25.48 22.44
CA GLY A 134 18.27 -26.77 21.87
C GLY A 134 19.45 -27.38 22.63
N ILE A 135 20.46 -26.58 22.97
CA ILE A 135 21.59 -27.01 23.80
C ILE A 135 21.12 -27.41 25.21
N ALA A 136 20.23 -26.63 25.81
CA ALA A 136 19.67 -26.95 27.13
C ALA A 136 18.89 -28.27 27.12
N VAL A 137 18.05 -28.49 26.11
CA VAL A 137 17.30 -29.75 25.95
C VAL A 137 18.24 -30.93 25.72
N HIS A 138 19.27 -30.76 24.90
CA HIS A 138 20.29 -31.80 24.70
C HIS A 138 21.01 -32.15 26.01
N TRP A 139 21.38 -31.15 26.81
CA TRP A 139 21.98 -31.37 28.13
C TRP A 139 21.03 -32.13 29.06
N VAL A 140 19.75 -31.76 29.13
CA VAL A 140 18.75 -32.50 29.95
C VAL A 140 18.54 -33.93 29.44
N ALA A 141 18.49 -34.12 28.12
CA ALA A 141 18.27 -35.42 27.49
C ALA A 141 19.44 -36.38 27.79
N THR A 142 20.68 -35.92 27.68
CA THR A 142 21.87 -36.73 27.98
C THR A 142 21.95 -37.14 29.46
N GLN A 143 21.47 -36.31 30.39
CA GLN A 143 21.35 -36.69 31.82
C GLN A 143 20.26 -37.75 32.06
N SER A 144 19.32 -37.93 31.11
CA SER A 144 18.17 -38.84 31.26
C SER A 144 18.47 -40.28 30.82
N GLY A 145 19.69 -40.57 30.36
CA GLY A 145 20.13 -41.92 29.98
C GLY A 145 19.21 -42.57 28.95
N LYS A 146 18.57 -43.70 29.30
CA LYS A 146 17.70 -44.46 28.38
C LYS A 146 16.48 -43.67 27.88
N ALA A 147 16.09 -42.59 28.56
CA ALA A 147 14.98 -41.74 28.16
C ALA A 147 15.39 -40.55 27.26
N GLU A 148 16.66 -40.44 26.85
CA GLU A 148 17.19 -39.32 26.04
C GLU A 148 16.35 -39.03 24.78
N ILE A 149 16.04 -40.07 23.99
CA ILE A 149 15.25 -39.93 22.76
C ILE A 149 13.83 -39.45 23.08
N PHE A 150 13.24 -39.95 24.17
CA PHE A 150 11.90 -39.58 24.60
C PHE A 150 11.86 -38.11 25.06
N VAL A 151 12.82 -37.68 25.90
CA VAL A 151 12.94 -36.29 26.37
C VAL A 151 13.15 -35.34 25.19
N THR A 152 14.00 -35.70 24.24
CA THR A 152 14.24 -34.90 23.03
C THR A 152 12.97 -34.81 22.17
N ALA A 153 12.30 -35.93 21.91
CA ALA A 153 11.08 -35.96 21.10
C ALA A 153 9.93 -35.16 21.74
N CYS A 154 9.68 -35.33 23.04
CA CYS A 154 8.67 -34.55 23.76
C CYS A 154 8.98 -33.06 23.77
N SER A 155 10.26 -32.68 23.93
CA SER A 155 10.68 -31.28 23.88
C SER A 155 10.45 -30.66 22.50
N VAL A 156 10.86 -31.36 21.43
CA VAL A 156 10.60 -30.94 20.03
C VAL A 156 9.11 -30.74 19.81
N PHE A 157 8.28 -31.69 20.23
CA PHE A 157 6.84 -31.57 20.13
C PHE A 157 6.30 -30.34 20.86
N LEU A 158 6.63 -30.16 22.15
CA LEU A 158 6.10 -29.08 22.98
C LEU A 158 6.48 -27.69 22.46
N PHE A 159 7.76 -27.46 22.14
CA PHE A 159 8.21 -26.16 21.65
C PHE A 159 7.73 -25.88 20.22
N ALA A 160 7.69 -26.89 19.34
CA ALA A 160 7.15 -26.71 18.00
C ALA A 160 5.64 -26.44 18.02
N PHE A 161 4.89 -27.16 18.87
CA PHE A 161 3.47 -26.93 19.09
C PHE A 161 3.22 -25.51 19.61
N THR A 162 3.92 -25.11 20.68
CA THR A 162 3.77 -23.78 21.30
C THR A 162 4.12 -22.66 20.32
N ALA A 163 5.24 -22.78 19.60
CA ALA A 163 5.64 -21.79 18.60
C ALA A 163 4.64 -21.74 17.43
N THR A 164 4.11 -22.88 16.98
CA THR A 164 3.09 -22.91 15.92
C THR A 164 1.78 -22.29 16.41
N TYR A 165 1.35 -22.61 17.62
CA TYR A 165 0.13 -22.07 18.22
C TYR A 165 0.20 -20.54 18.37
N SER A 166 1.36 -20.01 18.78
CA SER A 166 1.57 -18.56 18.91
C SER A 166 1.31 -17.78 17.61
N ARG A 167 1.50 -18.43 16.44
CA ARG A 167 1.24 -17.82 15.12
C ARG A 167 -0.24 -17.60 14.81
N PHE A 168 -1.15 -18.22 15.55
CA PHE A 168 -2.59 -17.95 15.43
C PHE A 168 -3.02 -16.72 16.24
N VAL A 169 -2.19 -16.26 17.19
CA VAL A 169 -2.47 -15.07 18.00
C VAL A 169 -2.14 -13.82 17.17
N PRO A 170 -3.10 -12.94 16.80
CA PRO A 170 -2.87 -11.84 15.87
C PRO A 170 -1.77 -10.85 16.31
N SER A 171 -1.71 -10.55 17.61
CA SER A 171 -0.70 -9.64 18.20
C SER A 171 0.72 -10.19 18.09
N PHE A 172 0.88 -11.52 18.17
CA PHE A 172 2.15 -12.20 17.95
C PHE A 172 2.45 -12.36 16.46
N LYS A 173 1.49 -12.83 15.67
CA LYS A 173 1.61 -13.05 14.22
C LYS A 173 2.11 -11.82 13.47
N SER A 174 1.50 -10.67 13.73
CA SER A 174 1.85 -9.40 13.08
C SER A 174 3.32 -8.98 13.28
N ARG A 175 4.00 -9.51 14.31
CA ARG A 175 5.36 -9.10 14.69
C ARG A 175 6.40 -10.21 14.55
N PHE A 176 6.02 -11.44 14.85
CA PHE A 176 6.95 -12.54 15.11
C PHE A 176 6.64 -13.80 14.31
N ASP A 177 5.72 -13.79 13.33
CA ASP A 177 5.39 -14.98 12.53
C ASP A 177 6.64 -15.60 11.87
N TYR A 178 7.47 -14.75 11.25
CA TYR A 178 8.77 -15.15 10.71
C TYR A 178 9.71 -15.70 11.80
N GLY A 179 9.79 -15.03 12.94
CA GLY A 179 10.61 -15.45 14.07
C GLY A 179 10.22 -16.83 14.60
N ALA A 180 8.92 -17.12 14.74
CA ALA A 180 8.42 -18.44 15.15
C ALA A 180 8.80 -19.53 14.15
N MET A 181 8.72 -19.26 12.85
CA MET A 181 9.18 -20.21 11.82
C MET A 181 10.67 -20.50 11.93
N ILE A 182 11.50 -19.47 12.12
CA ILE A 182 12.94 -19.64 12.30
C ILE A 182 13.25 -20.35 13.62
N PHE A 183 12.50 -20.06 14.68
CA PHE A 183 12.63 -20.71 15.97
C PHE A 183 12.38 -22.21 15.84
N ILE A 184 11.24 -22.62 15.26
CA ILE A 184 10.90 -24.04 15.05
C ILE A 184 11.99 -24.73 14.23
N LEU A 185 12.38 -24.14 13.08
CA LEU A 185 13.39 -24.72 12.21
C LEU A 185 14.75 -24.88 12.93
N THR A 186 15.17 -23.85 13.66
CA THR A 186 16.47 -23.85 14.34
C THR A 186 16.46 -24.81 15.52
N PHE A 187 15.40 -24.78 16.33
CA PHE A 187 15.28 -25.60 17.52
C PHE A 187 15.21 -27.08 17.16
N SER A 188 14.42 -27.44 16.15
CA SER A 188 14.35 -28.82 15.65
C SER A 188 15.70 -29.28 15.09
N LEU A 189 16.40 -28.44 14.32
CA LEU A 189 17.69 -28.80 13.75
C LEU A 189 18.76 -28.99 14.84
N VAL A 190 18.82 -28.12 15.84
CA VAL A 190 19.79 -28.23 16.94
C VAL A 190 19.45 -29.41 17.86
N SER A 191 18.18 -29.60 18.22
CA SER A 191 17.76 -30.67 19.13
C SER A 191 17.88 -32.05 18.51
N VAL A 192 17.49 -32.22 17.24
CA VAL A 192 17.59 -33.51 16.52
C VAL A 192 19.00 -33.76 15.99
N GLY A 193 19.68 -32.71 15.51
CA GLY A 193 21.06 -32.80 15.01
C GLY A 193 22.07 -33.07 16.12
N GLY A 194 21.78 -32.64 17.35
CA GLY A 194 22.65 -32.86 18.52
C GLY A 194 22.88 -34.32 18.87
N TYR A 195 21.87 -35.16 18.64
CA TYR A 195 22.00 -36.60 18.82
C TYR A 195 23.09 -37.24 17.92
N ARG A 196 23.49 -36.58 16.83
CA ARG A 196 24.43 -37.15 15.83
C ARG A 196 25.79 -36.47 15.78
N VAL A 197 26.02 -35.36 16.49
CA VAL A 197 27.22 -34.53 16.28
C VAL A 197 27.84 -34.09 17.61
N ASP A 198 29.05 -34.58 17.91
CA ASP A 198 29.80 -34.28 19.14
C ASP A 198 30.24 -32.80 19.28
N LYS A 199 30.09 -31.97 18.23
CA LYS A 199 30.48 -30.54 18.20
C LYS A 199 29.29 -29.59 18.02
N LEU A 200 28.26 -29.76 18.84
CA LEU A 200 27.06 -28.92 18.82
C LEU A 200 27.32 -27.43 18.99
N PHE A 201 28.21 -27.07 19.92
CA PHE A 201 28.51 -25.69 20.24
C PHE A 201 29.17 -24.96 19.06
N ASP A 202 30.18 -25.59 18.43
CA ASP A 202 30.86 -25.05 17.25
C ASP A 202 29.87 -24.83 16.10
N MET A 203 28.99 -25.81 15.86
CA MET A 203 27.96 -25.71 14.81
C MET A 203 26.97 -24.55 15.07
N ALA A 204 26.51 -24.41 16.32
CA ALA A 204 25.60 -23.33 16.70
C ALA A 204 26.28 -21.96 16.60
N GLN A 205 27.53 -21.85 17.03
CA GLN A 205 28.32 -20.62 16.96
C GLN A 205 28.59 -20.20 15.51
N GLN A 206 28.99 -21.13 14.63
CA GLN A 206 29.19 -20.88 13.20
C GLN A 206 27.89 -20.40 12.53
N ARG A 207 26.76 -21.02 12.88
CA ARG A 207 25.45 -20.61 12.36
C ARG A 207 25.06 -19.21 12.84
N ALA A 208 25.29 -18.90 14.11
CA ALA A 208 25.00 -17.59 14.66
C ALA A 208 25.87 -16.48 14.01
N SER A 209 27.17 -16.72 13.85
CA SER A 209 28.10 -15.74 13.25
C SER A 209 27.80 -15.48 11.77
N THR A 210 27.55 -16.52 10.98
CA THR A 210 27.21 -16.40 9.56
C THR A 210 25.86 -15.72 9.33
N ILE A 211 24.86 -15.97 10.18
CA ILE A 211 23.59 -15.24 10.18
C ILE A 211 23.81 -13.76 10.53
N ALA A 212 24.61 -13.46 11.56
CA ALA A 212 24.91 -12.09 11.97
C ALA A 212 25.57 -11.29 10.83
N ILE A 213 26.49 -11.89 10.08
CA ILE A 213 27.13 -11.28 8.91
C ILE A 213 26.11 -11.00 7.81
N GLY A 214 25.28 -12.00 7.45
CA GLY A 214 24.23 -11.83 6.44
C GLY A 214 23.26 -10.70 6.82
N THR A 215 22.79 -10.70 8.06
CA THR A 215 21.92 -9.64 8.62
C THR A 215 22.59 -8.26 8.58
N SER A 216 23.88 -8.17 8.93
CA SER A 216 24.62 -6.91 8.92
C SER A 216 24.72 -6.33 7.50
N ILE A 217 25.03 -7.17 6.51
CA ILE A 217 25.06 -6.77 5.09
C ILE A 217 23.68 -6.30 4.63
N CYS A 218 22.60 -7.01 5.00
CA CYS A 218 21.24 -6.58 4.67
C CYS A 218 20.91 -5.20 5.23
N ILE A 219 21.24 -4.97 6.51
CA ILE A 219 21.00 -3.70 7.21
C ILE A 219 21.77 -2.56 6.55
N VAL A 220 23.06 -2.77 6.25
CA VAL A 220 23.91 -1.75 5.61
C VAL A 220 23.34 -1.37 4.24
N ILE A 221 23.04 -2.36 3.39
CA ILE A 221 22.52 -2.08 2.04
C ILE A 221 21.15 -1.39 2.10
N THR A 222 20.24 -1.85 2.96
CA THR A 222 18.86 -1.31 2.96
C THR A 222 18.82 0.14 3.45
N VAL A 223 19.67 0.50 4.41
CA VAL A 223 19.73 1.87 4.98
C VAL A 223 20.50 2.83 4.07
N PHE A 224 21.66 2.42 3.54
CA PHE A 224 22.57 3.35 2.86
C PHE A 224 22.34 3.46 1.35
N LEU A 225 21.75 2.45 0.71
CA LEU A 225 21.47 2.50 -0.72
C LEU A 225 19.98 2.77 -0.92
N CYS A 226 19.61 3.94 -1.45
CA CYS A 226 18.24 4.33 -1.82
C CYS A 226 17.16 3.80 -0.84
N PRO A 227 17.14 4.24 0.43
CA PRO A 227 16.28 3.67 1.44
C PRO A 227 14.79 3.87 1.11
N ILE A 228 14.00 2.81 1.29
CA ILE A 228 12.55 2.83 1.07
C ILE A 228 11.89 2.68 2.45
N TRP A 229 11.23 3.73 2.89
CA TRP A 229 10.65 3.82 4.24
C TRP A 229 9.15 3.52 4.21
N ALA A 230 8.71 2.54 5.01
CA ALA A 230 7.31 2.22 5.23
C ALA A 230 6.57 3.39 5.91
N GLY A 231 7.22 4.08 6.85
CA GLY A 231 6.64 5.24 7.54
C GLY A 231 6.32 6.39 6.58
N SER A 232 7.25 6.69 5.66
CA SER A 232 7.01 7.71 4.64
C SER A 232 5.89 7.33 3.66
N GLN A 233 5.78 6.04 3.29
CA GLN A 233 4.68 5.55 2.47
C GLN A 233 3.33 5.65 3.18
N LEU A 234 3.28 5.32 4.48
CA LEU A 234 2.09 5.47 5.32
C LEU A 234 1.66 6.93 5.42
N ASN A 235 2.60 7.84 5.66
CA ASN A 235 2.32 9.28 5.74
C ASN A 235 1.70 9.79 4.43
N ARG A 236 2.28 9.40 3.28
CA ARG A 236 1.74 9.74 1.95
C ARG A 236 0.37 9.11 1.71
N LEU A 237 0.16 7.86 2.14
CA LEU A 237 -1.13 7.18 2.00
C LEU A 237 -2.22 7.92 2.77
N VAL A 238 -1.98 8.26 4.04
CA VAL A 238 -2.93 9.00 4.87
C VAL A 238 -3.21 10.39 4.29
N GLN A 239 -2.17 11.11 3.86
CA GLN A 239 -2.31 12.39 3.16
C GLN A 239 -3.20 12.27 1.90
N CYS A 240 -2.94 11.28 1.04
CA CYS A 240 -3.75 11.06 -0.16
C CYS A 240 -5.18 10.65 0.17
N ASN A 241 -5.39 9.89 1.25
CA ASN A 241 -6.73 9.50 1.69
C ASN A 241 -7.55 10.71 2.14
N PHE A 242 -6.96 11.68 2.83
CA PHE A 242 -7.62 12.95 3.15
C PHE A 242 -8.05 13.72 1.91
N VAL A 243 -7.16 13.87 0.92
CA VAL A 243 -7.47 14.57 -0.34
C VAL A 243 -8.59 13.86 -1.10
N LYS A 244 -8.51 12.53 -1.24
CA LYS A 244 -9.56 11.73 -1.88
C LYS A 244 -10.90 11.86 -1.18
N LEU A 245 -10.90 11.89 0.15
CA LEU A 245 -12.11 12.06 0.93
C LEU A 245 -12.72 13.45 0.73
N ALA A 246 -11.89 14.50 0.67
CA ALA A 246 -12.32 15.86 0.38
C ALA A 246 -12.91 15.99 -1.04
N ASP A 247 -12.21 15.46 -2.06
CA ASP A 247 -12.66 15.47 -3.45
C ASP A 247 -13.97 14.69 -3.63
N SER A 248 -14.12 13.55 -2.95
CA SER A 248 -15.36 12.77 -2.96
C SER A 248 -16.52 13.48 -2.27
N LEU A 249 -16.28 14.17 -1.15
CA LEU A 249 -17.33 14.93 -0.45
C LEU A 249 -17.82 16.11 -1.30
N ASP A 250 -16.91 16.95 -1.81
CA ASP A 250 -17.24 18.05 -2.71
C ASP A 250 -18.00 17.52 -3.95
N GLY A 251 -17.47 16.45 -4.56
CA GLY A 251 -18.03 15.85 -5.77
C GLY A 251 -19.44 15.29 -5.57
N CYS A 252 -19.66 14.47 -4.53
CA CYS A 252 -20.96 13.86 -4.25
C CYS A 252 -22.06 14.92 -4.09
N VAL A 253 -21.79 15.97 -3.32
CA VAL A 253 -22.77 17.03 -3.07
C VAL A 253 -23.00 17.87 -4.32
N ALA A 254 -21.93 18.22 -5.05
CA ALA A 254 -22.05 18.98 -6.29
C ALA A 254 -22.85 18.23 -7.36
N GLU A 255 -22.64 16.92 -7.51
CA GLU A 255 -23.38 16.09 -8.46
C GLU A 255 -24.85 15.94 -8.06
N TYR A 256 -25.14 15.80 -6.77
CA TYR A 256 -26.52 15.72 -6.26
C TYR A 256 -27.37 16.94 -6.62
N PHE A 257 -26.79 18.15 -6.51
CA PHE A 257 -27.47 19.41 -6.82
C PHE A 257 -27.24 19.91 -8.26
N LYS A 258 -26.54 19.14 -9.12
CA LYS A 258 -26.31 19.52 -10.52
C LYS A 258 -27.62 19.47 -11.30
N LYS A 259 -27.93 20.54 -12.05
CA LYS A 259 -29.02 20.52 -13.04
C LYS A 259 -28.65 19.56 -14.16
N LYS A 260 -29.56 18.62 -14.49
CA LYS A 260 -29.38 17.69 -15.63
C LYS A 260 -29.54 18.46 -16.95
N ASP A 261 -28.51 19.20 -17.35
CA ASP A 261 -28.39 19.66 -18.73
C ASP A 261 -27.72 18.56 -19.56
N VAL A 262 -28.42 18.13 -20.61
CA VAL A 262 -28.00 17.06 -21.52
C VAL A 262 -26.88 17.59 -22.41
N SER A 263 -25.63 17.34 -22.03
CA SER A 263 -24.48 17.09 -22.94
C SER A 263 -23.20 16.96 -22.12
N THR A 264 -22.76 15.73 -21.82
CA THR A 264 -21.41 15.50 -21.28
C THR A 264 -20.78 14.29 -21.98
N ASN A 265 -19.47 14.36 -22.26
CA ASN A 265 -18.71 13.35 -22.99
C ASN A 265 -18.39 12.14 -22.11
N GLU A 266 -18.54 10.92 -22.65
CA GLU A 266 -18.38 9.64 -21.94
C GLU A 266 -17.02 9.46 -21.20
N ASN A 267 -15.94 10.08 -21.70
CA ASN A 267 -14.61 9.99 -21.09
C ASN A 267 -14.43 10.90 -19.86
N GLU A 268 -15.14 12.03 -19.80
CA GLU A 268 -15.09 12.94 -18.64
C GLU A 268 -15.89 12.38 -17.47
N ASP A 269 -16.96 11.65 -17.77
CA ASP A 269 -17.80 10.99 -16.77
C ASP A 269 -17.05 9.87 -16.05
N GLU A 270 -16.18 9.11 -16.74
CA GLU A 270 -15.42 8.02 -16.11
C GLU A 270 -14.36 8.55 -15.12
N GLU A 271 -13.65 9.63 -15.44
CA GLU A 271 -12.68 10.24 -14.54
C GLU A 271 -13.36 10.95 -13.36
N THR A 272 -14.48 11.62 -13.61
CA THR A 272 -15.28 12.30 -12.59
C THR A 272 -15.88 11.30 -11.61
N ASN A 273 -16.44 10.19 -12.10
CA ASN A 273 -16.97 9.11 -11.28
C ASN A 273 -15.85 8.42 -10.46
N LYS A 274 -14.64 8.27 -11.03
CA LYS A 274 -13.47 7.78 -10.28
C LYS A 274 -13.07 8.72 -9.14
N LYS A 275 -13.13 10.04 -9.33
CA LYS A 275 -12.86 11.04 -8.26
C LYS A 275 -13.96 11.03 -7.20
N LEU A 276 -15.22 10.92 -7.62
CA LEU A 276 -16.39 10.81 -6.75
C LEU A 276 -16.30 9.61 -5.81
N GLN A 277 -15.81 8.47 -6.32
CA GLN A 277 -15.64 7.23 -5.56
C GLN A 277 -14.26 7.11 -4.90
N GLY A 278 -13.50 8.21 -4.82
CA GLY A 278 -12.18 8.27 -4.16
C GLY A 278 -12.20 7.76 -2.71
N PHE A 279 -13.30 7.98 -1.99
CA PHE A 279 -13.53 7.47 -0.62
C PHE A 279 -13.43 5.94 -0.51
N LYS A 280 -13.70 5.18 -1.58
CA LYS A 280 -13.53 3.71 -1.58
C LYS A 280 -12.07 3.29 -1.37
N CYS A 281 -11.10 4.12 -1.75
CA CYS A 281 -9.70 3.89 -1.41
C CYS A 281 -9.48 3.92 0.10
N VAL A 282 -10.16 4.83 0.80
CA VAL A 282 -10.08 4.99 2.26
C VAL A 282 -10.68 3.77 2.96
N LEU A 283 -11.82 3.28 2.48
CA LEU A 283 -12.47 2.07 3.02
C LEU A 283 -11.56 0.82 2.93
N ASN A 284 -10.87 0.66 1.81
CA ASN A 284 -10.00 -0.51 1.56
C ASN A 284 -8.58 -0.38 2.14
N SER A 285 -8.24 0.74 2.78
CA SER A 285 -6.87 1.03 3.21
C SER A 285 -6.45 0.38 4.54
N LYS A 286 -7.39 -0.16 5.33
CA LYS A 286 -7.12 -0.61 6.72
C LYS A 286 -5.94 -1.58 6.82
N GLY A 287 -5.94 -2.64 6.01
CA GLY A 287 -4.87 -3.65 6.04
C GLY A 287 -3.51 -3.08 5.65
N THR A 288 -3.48 -2.18 4.66
CA THR A 288 -2.24 -1.51 4.23
C THR A 288 -1.70 -0.55 5.29
N GLU A 289 -2.58 0.20 5.97
CA GLU A 289 -2.19 1.14 7.03
C GLU A 289 -1.60 0.38 8.23
N GLU A 290 -2.29 -0.66 8.70
CA GLU A 290 -1.84 -1.49 9.83
C GLU A 290 -0.50 -2.19 9.52
N ALA A 291 -0.35 -2.74 8.31
CA ALA A 291 0.89 -3.35 7.87
C ALA A 291 2.04 -2.34 7.85
N MET A 292 1.87 -1.18 7.20
CA MET A 292 2.92 -0.16 7.13
C MET A 292 3.27 0.40 8.51
N ALA A 293 2.28 0.64 9.38
CA ALA A 293 2.52 1.15 10.74
C ALA A 293 3.33 0.15 11.59
N ASN A 294 3.06 -1.16 11.44
CA ASN A 294 3.83 -2.20 12.12
C ASN A 294 5.28 -2.26 11.63
N LEU A 295 5.51 -2.08 10.33
CA LEU A 295 6.85 -2.05 9.73
C LEU A 295 7.61 -0.78 10.10
N ALA A 296 6.96 0.38 10.04
CA ALA A 296 7.56 1.68 10.32
C ALA A 296 8.11 1.81 11.75
N ARG A 297 7.57 1.04 12.71
CA ARG A 297 8.09 0.99 14.09
C ARG A 297 9.51 0.44 14.19
N TRP A 298 9.96 -0.34 13.22
CA TRP A 298 11.30 -0.91 13.17
C TRP A 298 12.31 0.00 12.48
N GLU A 299 11.86 1.13 11.94
CA GLU A 299 12.72 2.04 11.20
C GLU A 299 13.53 2.95 12.15
N PRO A 300 14.80 3.21 11.83
CA PRO A 300 15.52 4.33 12.45
C PRO A 300 14.85 5.67 12.13
N ALA A 301 15.24 6.70 12.88
CA ALA A 301 14.82 8.08 12.59
C ALA A 301 15.21 8.47 11.16
N HIS A 302 14.28 9.10 10.43
CA HIS A 302 14.48 9.49 9.04
C HIS A 302 13.56 10.66 8.66
N GLY A 303 14.03 11.56 7.80
CA GLY A 303 13.24 12.70 7.32
C GLY A 303 12.75 13.58 8.47
N SER A 304 11.44 13.80 8.53
CA SER A 304 10.76 14.52 9.63
C SER A 304 10.28 13.60 10.76
N PHE A 305 10.55 12.29 10.68
CA PHE A 305 10.09 11.30 11.65
C PHE A 305 11.19 10.97 12.65
N ASN A 306 10.89 11.25 13.92
CA ASN A 306 11.79 10.96 15.03
C ASN A 306 11.85 9.47 15.34
N PHE A 307 12.86 9.05 16.10
CA PHE A 307 12.91 7.68 16.62
C PHE A 307 11.70 7.42 17.51
N ARG A 308 11.06 6.25 17.35
CA ARG A 308 9.79 5.89 18.02
C ARG A 308 8.61 6.83 17.71
N HIS A 309 8.56 7.37 16.48
CA HIS A 309 7.39 8.10 15.98
C HIS A 309 6.07 7.35 16.25
N PRO A 310 4.97 8.04 16.62
CA PRO A 310 3.72 7.41 17.04
C PRO A 310 2.89 6.86 15.85
N TRP A 311 3.42 5.88 15.11
CA TRP A 311 2.80 5.30 13.92
C TRP A 311 1.40 4.71 14.14
N GLN A 312 1.06 4.32 15.37
CA GLN A 312 -0.29 3.83 15.70
C GLN A 312 -1.35 4.91 15.59
N GLN A 313 -0.99 6.19 15.73
CA GLN A 313 -1.94 7.30 15.55
C GLN A 313 -2.37 7.43 14.09
N TYR A 314 -1.53 7.06 13.12
CA TYR A 314 -1.93 7.03 11.71
C TYR A 314 -3.04 6.00 11.45
N VAL A 315 -3.02 4.86 12.16
CA VAL A 315 -4.08 3.85 12.08
C VAL A 315 -5.38 4.36 12.71
N LYS A 316 -5.29 5.10 13.83
CA LYS A 316 -6.45 5.76 14.44
C LYS A 316 -7.05 6.83 13.52
N ILE A 317 -6.22 7.66 12.91
CA ILE A 317 -6.64 8.65 11.91
C ILE A 317 -7.30 7.94 10.72
N GLY A 318 -6.71 6.85 10.23
CA GLY A 318 -7.32 5.97 9.22
C GLY A 318 -8.71 5.47 9.61
N ALA A 319 -8.90 5.08 10.87
CA ALA A 319 -10.20 4.66 11.39
C ALA A 319 -11.22 5.81 11.42
N ALA A 320 -10.79 7.02 11.81
CA ALA A 320 -11.64 8.21 11.79
C ALA A 320 -12.02 8.63 10.35
N MET A 321 -11.06 8.63 9.42
CA MET A 321 -11.32 8.86 7.99
C MET A 321 -12.29 7.83 7.40
N ARG A 322 -12.18 6.55 7.78
CA ARG A 322 -13.13 5.51 7.36
C ARG A 322 -14.55 5.78 7.85
N ARG A 323 -14.73 6.30 9.07
CA ARG A 323 -16.05 6.75 9.54
C ARG A 323 -16.60 7.84 8.62
N CYS A 324 -15.80 8.82 8.22
CA CYS A 324 -16.24 9.82 7.24
C CYS A 324 -16.60 9.18 5.89
N ALA A 325 -15.78 8.24 5.42
CA ALA A 325 -16.01 7.53 4.15
C ALA A 325 -17.30 6.69 4.15
N TYR A 326 -17.70 6.08 5.27
CA TYR A 326 -19.00 5.38 5.37
C TYR A 326 -20.20 6.32 5.21
N CYS A 327 -20.12 7.57 5.70
CA CYS A 327 -21.16 8.57 5.43
C CYS A 327 -21.23 8.90 3.94
N LEU A 328 -20.07 9.05 3.27
CA LEU A 328 -20.03 9.31 1.82
C LEU A 328 -20.53 8.13 0.99
N GLU A 329 -20.29 6.90 1.45
CA GLU A 329 -20.86 5.71 0.81
C GLU A 329 -22.39 5.76 0.85
N ASN A 330 -22.97 6.05 2.02
CA ASN A 330 -24.42 6.24 2.15
C ASN A 330 -24.92 7.42 1.30
N LEU A 331 -24.17 8.52 1.25
CA LEU A 331 -24.50 9.69 0.43
C LEU A 331 -24.54 9.34 -1.07
N SER A 332 -23.53 8.60 -1.54
CA SER A 332 -23.44 8.12 -2.92
C SER A 332 -24.56 7.14 -3.26
N ILE A 333 -25.01 6.33 -2.29
CA ILE A 333 -26.16 5.46 -2.45
C ILE A 333 -27.44 6.30 -2.62
N CYS A 334 -27.67 7.31 -1.77
CA CYS A 334 -28.82 8.22 -1.91
C CYS A 334 -28.88 8.83 -3.32
N MET A 335 -27.76 9.32 -3.85
CA MET A 335 -27.67 9.89 -5.21
C MET A 335 -28.17 8.92 -6.31
N ASN A 336 -27.85 7.63 -6.20
CA ASN A 336 -28.20 6.64 -7.23
C ASN A 336 -29.69 6.27 -7.24
N TYR A 337 -30.41 6.47 -6.14
CA TYR A 337 -31.84 6.19 -6.03
C TYR A 337 -32.72 7.38 -6.43
N GLU A 338 -32.13 8.56 -6.66
CA GLU A 338 -32.88 9.81 -6.67
C GLU A 338 -33.31 10.29 -8.05
N THR A 339 -34.37 9.67 -8.55
CA THR A 339 -35.20 10.17 -9.66
C THR A 339 -36.41 11.00 -9.20
N GLU A 340 -36.64 11.21 -7.89
CA GLU A 340 -37.96 11.65 -7.38
C GLU A 340 -38.01 12.98 -6.58
N ALA A 341 -36.88 13.59 -6.19
CA ALA A 341 -36.93 14.83 -5.39
C ALA A 341 -37.20 16.09 -6.28
N PRO A 342 -38.21 16.93 -5.95
CA PRO A 342 -38.54 18.13 -6.73
C PRO A 342 -37.41 19.17 -6.74
N ASP A 343 -37.19 19.82 -7.89
CA ASP A 343 -36.13 20.82 -8.07
C ASP A 343 -36.19 21.99 -7.08
N GLN A 344 -37.38 22.33 -6.59
CA GLN A 344 -37.59 23.40 -5.62
C GLN A 344 -36.97 23.07 -4.24
N VAL A 345 -37.07 21.81 -3.80
CA VAL A 345 -36.46 21.33 -2.55
C VAL A 345 -34.95 21.30 -2.67
N LYS A 346 -34.45 20.83 -3.83
CA LYS A 346 -33.02 20.84 -4.15
C LYS A 346 -32.44 22.26 -4.15
N ASN A 347 -33.16 23.24 -4.70
CA ASN A 347 -32.72 24.63 -4.70
C ASN A 347 -32.72 25.23 -3.28
N HIS A 348 -33.68 24.86 -2.41
CA HIS A 348 -33.76 25.38 -1.04
C HIS A 348 -32.59 24.93 -0.16
N PHE A 349 -32.17 23.67 -0.29
CA PHE A 349 -31.06 23.11 0.50
C PHE A 349 -29.70 23.17 -0.19
N GLY A 350 -29.66 23.41 -1.51
CA GLY A 350 -28.45 23.30 -2.31
C GLY A 350 -27.32 24.22 -1.84
N GLU A 351 -27.61 25.49 -1.56
CA GLU A 351 -26.59 26.45 -1.13
C GLU A 351 -25.99 26.07 0.24
N ALA A 352 -26.85 25.78 1.23
CA ALA A 352 -26.40 25.40 2.57
C ALA A 352 -25.63 24.06 2.57
N CYS A 353 -26.09 23.05 1.81
CA CYS A 353 -25.38 21.78 1.67
C CYS A 353 -24.03 21.92 0.97
N MET A 354 -23.97 22.73 -0.10
CA MET A 354 -22.72 23.02 -0.81
C MET A 354 -21.73 23.81 0.06
N SER A 355 -22.23 24.78 0.84
CA SER A 355 -21.45 25.54 1.81
C SER A 355 -20.83 24.62 2.87
N LEU A 356 -21.65 23.74 3.49
CA LEU A 356 -21.17 22.77 4.48
C LEU A 356 -20.17 21.77 3.90
N SER A 357 -20.44 21.26 2.70
CA SER A 357 -19.52 20.36 1.98
C SER A 357 -18.16 21.03 1.73
N SER A 358 -18.18 22.28 1.26
CA SER A 358 -16.98 23.07 1.02
C SER A 358 -16.19 23.39 2.30
N ALA A 359 -16.87 23.75 3.39
CA ALA A 359 -16.22 23.97 4.68
C ALA A 359 -15.55 22.68 5.20
N SER A 360 -16.26 21.56 5.10
CA SER A 360 -15.79 20.23 5.49
C SER A 360 -14.59 19.77 4.65
N SER A 361 -14.63 19.95 3.32
CA SER A 361 -13.56 19.57 2.42
C SER A 361 -12.30 20.43 2.62
N LYS A 362 -12.44 21.72 2.93
CA LYS A 362 -11.32 22.59 3.32
C LYS A 362 -10.60 22.06 4.57
N ILE A 363 -11.32 21.61 5.59
CA ILE A 363 -10.72 20.98 6.78
C ILE A 363 -9.93 19.73 6.38
N LEU A 364 -10.54 18.83 5.59
CA LEU A 364 -9.87 17.60 5.15
C LEU A 364 -8.58 17.90 4.34
N ARG A 365 -8.59 18.92 3.48
CA ARG A 365 -7.40 19.37 2.73
C ARG A 365 -6.35 19.97 3.65
N GLU A 366 -6.75 20.78 4.63
CA GLU A 366 -5.82 21.34 5.62
C GLU A 366 -5.18 20.24 6.49
N LEU A 367 -5.95 19.22 6.89
CA LEU A 367 -5.42 18.03 7.56
C LEU A 367 -4.43 17.27 6.68
N ALA A 368 -4.72 17.14 5.38
CA ALA A 368 -3.77 16.55 4.42
C ALA A 368 -2.45 17.34 4.40
N ASP A 369 -2.51 18.67 4.41
CA ASP A 369 -1.34 19.54 4.44
C ASP A 369 -0.56 19.47 5.76
N MET A 370 -1.25 19.35 6.90
CA MET A 370 -0.62 19.10 8.21
C MET A 370 0.18 17.79 8.20
N ILE A 371 -0.39 16.71 7.68
CA ILE A 371 0.26 15.39 7.57
C ILE A 371 1.41 15.44 6.55
N LYS A 372 1.22 16.09 5.41
CA LYS A 372 2.26 16.23 4.35
C LYS A 372 3.50 16.94 4.88
N ASN A 373 3.28 18.05 5.58
CA ASN A 373 4.36 18.93 6.02
C ASN A 373 4.83 18.61 7.44
N THR A 374 4.16 17.70 8.16
CA THR A 374 4.41 17.39 9.58
C THR A 374 4.42 18.65 10.45
N ARG A 375 3.39 19.49 10.29
CA ARG A 375 3.24 20.79 10.95
C ARG A 375 1.84 20.99 11.50
N LYS A 376 1.73 21.83 12.54
CA LYS A 376 0.46 22.30 13.05
C LYS A 376 -0.08 23.43 12.19
N SER A 377 -1.37 23.37 11.82
CA SER A 377 -2.03 24.45 11.10
C SER A 377 -2.46 25.57 12.05
N SER A 378 -2.22 26.82 11.67
CA SER A 378 -2.77 27.98 12.39
C SER A 378 -4.20 28.34 11.95
N LYS A 379 -4.73 27.67 10.92
CA LYS A 379 -6.05 27.95 10.33
C LYS A 379 -7.12 26.97 10.81
N MET A 380 -6.73 25.86 11.44
CA MET A 380 -7.65 24.78 11.79
C MET A 380 -8.82 25.26 12.65
N ASP A 381 -8.55 26.04 13.71
CA ASP A 381 -9.61 26.55 14.60
C ASP A 381 -10.64 27.40 13.84
N TYR A 382 -10.18 28.23 12.91
CA TYR A 382 -11.05 29.04 12.06
C TYR A 382 -11.89 28.16 11.11
N LEU A 383 -11.29 27.15 10.49
CA LEU A 383 -12.01 26.25 9.59
C LEU A 383 -13.05 25.39 10.33
N VAL A 384 -12.73 24.94 11.55
CA VAL A 384 -13.68 24.22 12.41
C VAL A 384 -14.85 25.12 12.81
N PHE A 385 -14.59 26.39 13.14
CA PHE A 385 -15.64 27.37 13.40
C PHE A 385 -16.53 27.61 12.17
N ASP A 386 -15.95 27.75 10.98
CA ASP A 386 -16.66 27.94 9.71
C ASP A 386 -17.59 26.73 9.41
N MET A 387 -17.07 25.51 9.55
CA MET A 387 -17.87 24.29 9.38
C MET A 387 -19.02 24.20 10.39
N ASN A 388 -18.78 24.50 11.66
CA ASN A 388 -19.83 24.47 12.68
C ASN A 388 -20.90 25.54 12.43
N SER A 389 -20.53 26.70 11.89
CA SER A 389 -21.46 27.73 11.48
C SER A 389 -22.34 27.26 10.31
N ALA A 390 -21.75 26.61 9.30
CA ALA A 390 -22.48 26.03 8.18
C ALA A 390 -23.42 24.88 8.61
N VAL A 391 -23.04 24.09 9.63
CA VAL A 391 -23.93 23.09 10.25
C VAL A 391 -25.14 23.76 10.89
N GLN A 392 -24.96 24.87 11.62
CA GLN A 392 -26.05 25.59 12.26
C GLN A 392 -27.02 26.18 11.23
N GLU A 393 -26.49 26.81 10.17
CA GLU A 393 -27.30 27.33 9.07
C GLU A 393 -28.14 26.21 8.43
N LEU A 394 -27.53 25.07 8.12
CA LEU A 394 -28.24 23.94 7.54
C LEU A 394 -29.32 23.35 8.47
N GLN A 395 -29.06 23.33 9.78
CA GLN A 395 -30.05 22.92 10.79
C GLN A 395 -31.21 23.91 10.90
N GLU A 396 -30.97 25.20 10.74
CA GLU A 396 -32.02 26.23 10.69
C GLU A 396 -32.87 26.09 9.43
N THR A 397 -32.25 25.89 8.26
CA THR A 397 -32.98 25.60 7.01
C THR A 397 -33.89 24.39 7.16
N LEU A 398 -33.40 23.32 7.82
CA LEU A 398 -34.20 22.11 8.06
C LEU A 398 -35.43 22.36 8.93
N LYS A 399 -35.37 23.29 9.89
CA LYS A 399 -36.51 23.63 10.78
C LYS A 399 -37.59 24.44 10.08
N ILE A 400 -37.25 25.15 9.00
CA ILE A 400 -38.17 26.04 8.28
C ILE A 400 -39.08 25.26 7.32
N VAL A 401 -38.78 23.98 7.04
CA VAL A 401 -39.59 23.14 6.14
C VAL A 401 -40.96 22.80 6.75
N PRO A 402 -42.09 23.21 6.15
CA PRO A 402 -43.42 22.80 6.57
C PRO A 402 -43.68 21.35 6.13
N ILE A 403 -43.83 20.43 7.08
CA ILE A 403 -44.25 19.05 6.80
C ILE A 403 -45.74 18.94 7.12
N GLU A 404 -46.59 18.70 6.11
CA GLU A 404 -47.97 18.27 6.37
C GLU A 404 -47.95 16.81 6.85
N ILE A 405 -48.12 16.62 8.16
CA ILE A 405 -48.44 15.32 8.73
C ILE A 405 -49.94 15.13 8.50
N ASN A 406 -50.32 14.25 7.58
CA ASN A 406 -51.71 13.86 7.36
C ASN A 406 -52.40 13.59 8.71
N ARG A 407 -53.25 14.52 9.16
CA ARG A 407 -54.23 14.22 10.21
C ARG A 407 -55.37 13.43 9.57
N PRO A 408 -55.98 12.47 10.29
CA PRO A 408 -57.10 11.72 9.77
C PRO A 408 -58.25 12.69 9.45
N GLU A 409 -58.88 12.43 8.32
CA GLU A 409 -60.04 13.13 7.79
C GLU A 409 -61.10 13.40 8.86
N ASP A 410 -61.50 14.66 9.02
CA ASP A 410 -62.86 15.02 9.41
C ASP A 410 -63.21 16.41 8.83
N ASP A 411 -64.39 16.47 8.25
CA ASP A 411 -64.91 17.48 7.32
C ASP A 411 -65.03 18.92 7.84
N VAL A 412 -64.91 19.90 6.93
CA VAL A 412 -65.99 20.76 6.39
C VAL A 412 -65.39 22.05 5.80
N LYS A 413 -65.77 22.36 4.55
CA LYS A 413 -65.42 23.57 3.79
C LYS A 413 -65.95 24.86 4.41
N SER A 414 -65.17 25.95 4.33
CA SER A 414 -65.67 27.27 3.90
C SER A 414 -64.53 28.17 3.41
N GLU A 415 -64.74 28.74 2.22
CA GLU A 415 -63.90 29.75 1.57
C GLU A 415 -63.97 31.09 2.33
N LYS A 416 -62.83 31.79 2.45
CA LYS A 416 -62.63 33.17 1.95
C LYS A 416 -61.24 33.72 2.31
N ASP A 417 -60.57 34.23 1.27
CA ASP A 417 -59.58 35.31 1.23
C ASP A 417 -58.44 35.35 2.27
N LYS A 418 -57.20 35.12 1.81
CA LYS A 418 -56.16 36.17 1.74
C LYS A 418 -54.90 35.72 1.01
N GLU A 419 -54.50 36.58 0.09
CA GLU A 419 -53.25 36.63 -0.64
C GLU A 419 -52.07 36.92 0.30
N GLY A 420 -50.98 36.18 0.18
CA GLY A 420 -49.70 36.48 0.82
C GLY A 420 -49.24 35.50 1.90
N ASP A 421 -48.99 34.24 1.54
CA ASP A 421 -47.76 33.48 1.86
C ASP A 421 -47.89 32.11 1.18
N ARG A 422 -47.04 31.78 0.21
CA ARG A 422 -47.02 30.42 -0.37
C ARG A 422 -46.25 29.53 0.60
N THR A 423 -46.81 29.26 1.76
CA THR A 423 -46.32 28.21 2.66
C THR A 423 -46.61 26.87 1.97
N MET A 424 -45.60 26.32 1.29
CA MET A 424 -45.75 25.06 0.55
C MET A 424 -45.88 23.88 1.50
N ALA A 425 -47.00 23.19 1.42
CA ALA A 425 -47.14 21.84 1.91
C ALA A 425 -46.37 20.89 0.97
N MET A 426 -45.39 20.16 1.50
CA MET A 426 -44.65 19.12 0.77
C MET A 426 -45.02 17.74 1.32
N SER A 427 -45.08 16.74 0.44
CA SER A 427 -45.31 15.36 0.88
C SER A 427 -44.04 14.78 1.51
N LEU A 428 -44.20 13.93 2.53
CA LEU A 428 -43.08 13.30 3.25
C LEU A 428 -42.11 12.54 2.31
N HIS A 429 -42.65 11.96 1.24
CA HIS A 429 -41.87 11.17 0.27
C HIS A 429 -40.89 12.04 -0.55
N GLU A 430 -41.25 13.29 -0.83
CA GLU A 430 -40.42 14.24 -1.59
C GLU A 430 -39.31 14.87 -0.73
N ILE A 431 -39.52 15.00 0.57
CA ILE A 431 -38.55 15.58 1.52
C ILE A 431 -37.55 14.54 2.01
N LEU A 432 -37.97 13.28 2.17
CA LEU A 432 -37.18 12.24 2.83
C LEU A 432 -35.76 12.05 2.24
N PRO A 433 -35.55 12.03 0.91
CA PRO A 433 -34.21 11.88 0.34
C PRO A 433 -33.29 13.07 0.65
N VAL A 434 -33.79 14.30 0.50
CA VAL A 434 -33.04 15.53 0.82
C VAL A 434 -32.75 15.62 2.32
N ALA A 435 -33.72 15.28 3.17
CA ALA A 435 -33.53 15.25 4.63
C ALA A 435 -32.49 14.20 5.05
N THR A 436 -32.45 13.05 4.35
CA THR A 436 -31.43 12.01 4.56
C THR A 436 -30.05 12.51 4.16
N LEU A 437 -29.93 13.17 3.00
CA LEU A 437 -28.69 13.81 2.55
C LEU A 437 -28.18 14.83 3.58
N VAL A 438 -29.05 15.74 4.02
CA VAL A 438 -28.75 16.76 5.04
C VAL A 438 -28.26 16.11 6.33
N SER A 439 -28.95 15.08 6.80
CA SER A 439 -28.57 14.36 8.02
C SER A 439 -27.20 13.69 7.89
N LEU A 440 -26.90 13.07 6.73
CA LEU A 440 -25.61 12.45 6.44
C LEU A 440 -24.48 13.49 6.35
N LEU A 441 -24.74 14.70 5.84
CA LEU A 441 -23.76 15.78 5.79
C LEU A 441 -23.43 16.34 7.18
N ILE A 442 -24.46 16.55 8.01
CA ILE A 442 -24.26 16.96 9.42
C ILE A 442 -23.48 15.87 10.17
N GLU A 443 -23.82 14.60 9.98
CA GLU A 443 -23.09 13.49 10.57
C GLU A 443 -21.63 13.42 10.07
N ASN A 444 -21.41 13.69 8.78
CA ASN A 444 -20.06 13.73 8.20
C ASN A 444 -19.22 14.84 8.85
N ALA A 445 -19.77 16.04 9.02
CA ALA A 445 -19.10 17.16 9.69
C ALA A 445 -18.69 16.79 11.13
N ALA A 446 -19.59 16.15 11.90
CA ALA A 446 -19.25 15.66 13.24
C ALA A 446 -18.13 14.61 13.23
N ARG A 447 -18.12 13.69 12.25
CA ARG A 447 -17.04 12.70 12.08
C ARG A 447 -15.72 13.36 11.67
N ILE A 448 -15.75 14.42 10.87
CA ILE A 448 -14.56 15.22 10.51
C ILE A 448 -13.96 15.87 11.76
N GLN A 449 -14.78 16.40 12.67
CA GLN A 449 -14.29 16.94 13.94
C GLN A 449 -13.52 15.90 14.76
N THR A 450 -14.02 14.67 14.87
CA THR A 450 -13.26 13.58 15.52
C THR A 450 -11.96 13.24 14.81
N THR A 451 -11.88 13.50 13.49
CA THR A 451 -10.67 13.30 12.70
C THR A 451 -9.65 14.42 12.95
N VAL A 452 -10.10 15.67 13.12
CA VAL A 452 -9.27 16.80 13.55
C VAL A 452 -8.60 16.49 14.89
N GLU A 453 -9.39 16.06 15.89
CA GLU A 453 -8.88 15.69 17.21
C GLU A 453 -7.80 14.59 17.15
N ALA A 454 -8.00 13.56 16.32
CA ALA A 454 -7.03 12.48 16.15
C ALA A 454 -5.72 12.96 15.49
N VAL A 455 -5.80 13.91 14.55
CA VAL A 455 -4.60 14.52 13.92
C VAL A 455 -3.90 15.45 14.91
N ASP A 456 -4.62 16.18 15.75
CA ASP A 456 -4.04 17.00 16.80
C ASP A 456 -3.35 16.15 17.88
N GLU A 457 -3.92 15.01 18.27
CA GLU A 457 -3.27 14.03 19.16
C GLU A 457 -1.93 13.57 18.55
N LEU A 458 -1.91 13.20 17.26
CA LEU A 458 -0.68 12.86 16.54
C LEU A 458 0.31 14.03 16.55
N ALA A 459 -0.14 15.24 16.20
CA ALA A 459 0.71 16.42 16.10
C ALA A 459 1.36 16.78 17.45
N ASN A 460 0.63 16.57 18.55
CA ASN A 460 1.16 16.75 19.90
C ASN A 460 2.17 15.66 20.28
N LEU A 461 1.87 14.39 20.00
CA LEU A 461 2.77 13.27 20.33
C LEU A 461 4.04 13.23 19.47
N ALA A 462 3.97 13.78 18.26
CA ALA A 462 5.08 13.80 17.31
C ALA A 462 5.83 15.14 17.28
N ASP A 463 5.53 16.07 18.19
CA ASP A 463 6.13 17.40 18.28
C ASP A 463 6.13 18.17 16.95
N PHE A 464 4.97 18.18 16.27
CA PHE A 464 4.82 18.91 15.01
C PHE A 464 5.14 20.40 15.22
N LYS A 465 6.01 20.93 14.36
CA LYS A 465 6.39 22.35 14.40
C LYS A 465 5.18 23.21 14.03
N GLN A 466 5.06 24.35 14.71
CA GLN A 466 4.04 25.35 14.37
C GLN A 466 4.41 26.01 13.04
N ASP A 467 3.41 26.30 12.20
CA ASP A 467 3.68 26.95 10.93
C ASP A 467 4.20 28.38 11.19
N SER A 468 5.46 28.63 10.89
CA SER A 468 6.07 29.95 11.09
C SER A 468 5.39 30.91 10.12
N LYS A 469 4.56 31.82 10.63
CA LYS A 469 4.08 32.97 9.86
C LYS A 469 5.29 33.58 9.14
N LYS A 470 5.32 33.47 7.80
CA LYS A 470 6.26 34.23 6.97
C LYS A 470 6.09 35.68 7.41
N LYS A 471 7.05 36.25 8.13
CA LYS A 471 7.10 37.69 8.37
C LYS A 471 7.25 38.32 7.00
N THR A 472 6.15 38.80 6.44
CA THR A 472 6.17 39.74 5.31
C THR A 472 6.95 40.94 5.83
N GLY A 473 8.21 41.08 5.41
CA GLY A 473 9.03 42.22 5.75
C GLY A 473 8.40 43.47 5.15
N GLY A 474 7.66 44.21 5.96
CA GLY A 474 7.41 45.62 5.69
C GLY A 474 8.69 46.38 5.96
N ASN A 475 9.50 46.58 4.92
CA ASN A 475 10.48 47.65 4.91
C ASN A 475 9.80 48.89 4.30
N ASN A 476 9.16 49.67 5.16
CA ASN A 476 9.05 51.11 4.98
C ASN A 476 9.86 51.75 6.11
N ALA A 477 11.09 52.15 5.79
CA ALA A 477 11.84 53.24 6.40
C ALA A 477 13.03 53.55 5.49
#